data_AF-A0A062XV09-F1
#
_entry.id   AF-A0A062XV09-F1
#
_cell.length_a   1.000
_cell.length_b   1.000
_cell.length_c   1.000
_cell.angle_alpha   90.00
_cell.angle_beta   90.00
_cell.angle_gamma   90.00
#
_symmetry.space_group_name_H-M   'P 1'
#
loop_
_entity.id
_entity.type
_entity.pdbx_description
1 polymer ?
#
loop_
_entity_poly.entity_id
_entity_poly.type
_entity_poly.pdbx_seq_one_letter_code
_entity_poly.pdbx_strand_id
1 'polypeptide(L)' 'MPADVLEELLLLCRAAAEAGEDWRRRLEREWLPQVLATQRDQLAHAIASWSGRGVSDDEAMKAAALTLIAEAMEDARYM' A
#
# COMPACT_ATOMS: atom_id res chain seq x y z
N MET A 1 9.45 10.93 -12.49
CA MET A 1 8.39 9.91 -12.38
C MET A 1 7.40 10.43 -11.36
N PRO A 2 6.08 10.42 -11.62
CA PRO A 2 5.12 10.63 -10.55
C PRO A 2 5.45 9.65 -9.41
N ALA A 3 5.38 10.11 -8.17
CA ALA A 3 5.67 9.24 -7.03
C ALA A 3 4.67 8.07 -7.03
N ASP A 4 5.17 6.85 -6.89
CA ASP A 4 4.33 5.66 -6.85
C ASP A 4 3.72 5.57 -5.45
N VAL A 5 2.40 5.67 -5.38
CA VAL A 5 1.62 5.64 -4.14
C VAL A 5 1.88 4.38 -3.31
N LEU A 6 2.12 3.22 -3.95
CA LEU A 6 2.47 1.99 -3.22
C LEU A 6 3.88 2.04 -2.66
N GLU A 7 4.84 2.66 -3.37
CA GLU A 7 6.19 2.89 -2.83
C GLU A 7 6.14 3.80 -1.59
N GLU A 8 5.35 4.87 -1.64
CA GLU A 8 5.16 5.77 -0.50
C GLU A 8 4.54 5.04 0.70
N LEU A 9 3.49 4.25 0.48
CA LEU A 9 2.87 3.45 1.53
C LEU A 9 3.84 2.42 2.12
N LEU A 10 4.67 1.78 1.29
CA LEU A 10 5.69 0.84 1.74
C LEU A 10 6.75 1.55 2.61
N LEU A 11 7.19 2.75 2.24
CA LEU A 11 8.12 3.55 3.05
C LEU A 11 7.51 3.90 4.42
N LEU A 12 6.24 4.29 4.46
CA LEU A 12 5.53 4.54 5.72
C LEU A 12 5.44 3.28 6.59
N CYS A 13 5.14 2.12 5.98
CA CYS A 13 5.07 0.85 6.69
C CYS A 13 6.43 0.45 7.29
N ARG A 14 7.51 0.61 6.53
CA ARG A 14 8.88 0.36 7.02
C ARG A 14 9.23 1.27 8.19
N ALA A 15 8.97 2.57 8.07
CA ALA A 15 9.25 3.53 9.13
C ALA A 15 8.47 3.20 10.42
N ALA A 16 7.20 2.79 10.30
CA ALA A 16 6.40 2.36 11.44
C ALA A 16 6.95 1.06 12.06
N ALA A 17 7.33 0.07 11.25
CA ALA A 17 7.90 -1.18 11.75
C ALA A 17 9.25 -0.94 12.46
N GLU A 18 10.11 -0.07 11.92
CA GLU A 18 11.37 0.34 12.53
C GLU A 18 11.17 1.07 13.87
N ALA A 19 10.07 1.81 14.00
CA ALA A 19 9.65 2.44 15.26
C ALA A 19 8.97 1.48 16.26
N GLY A 20 8.77 0.21 15.88
CA GLY A 20 8.06 -0.79 16.70
C GLY A 20 6.54 -0.60 16.72
N GLU A 21 5.98 0.12 15.76
CA GLU A 21 4.55 0.32 15.61
C GLU A 21 3.88 -0.76 14.74
N ASP A 22 2.57 -0.94 14.92
CA ASP A 22 1.74 -1.83 14.11
C ASP A 22 1.42 -1.17 12.75
N TRP A 23 2.40 -1.26 11.84
CA TRP A 23 2.33 -0.72 10.48
C TRP A 23 1.09 -1.21 9.73
N ARG A 24 0.72 -2.48 9.91
CA ARG A 24 -0.40 -3.11 9.20
C ARG A 24 -1.73 -2.49 9.62
N ARG A 25 -1.95 -2.33 10.93
CA ARG A 25 -3.16 -1.68 11.43
C ARG A 25 -3.26 -0.22 10.97
N ARG A 26 -2.15 0.51 10.93
CA ARG A 26 -2.13 1.90 10.42
C ARG A 26 -2.43 1.96 8.93
N LEU A 27 -1.81 1.08 8.14
CA LEU A 27 -2.07 0.96 6.70
C LEU A 27 -3.56 0.69 6.43
N GLU A 28 -4.15 -0.30 7.12
CA GLU A 28 -5.53 -0.72 6.91
C GLU A 28 -6.59 0.32 7.34
N ARG A 29 -6.32 1.05 8.43
CA ARG A 29 -7.31 1.93 9.08
C ARG A 29 -7.14 3.40 8.77
N GLU A 30 -5.93 3.84 8.41
CA GLU A 30 -5.62 5.26 8.22
C GLU A 30 -5.14 5.51 6.79
N TRP A 31 -4.02 4.91 6.39
CA TRP A 31 -3.32 5.33 5.17
C TRP A 31 -4.04 4.89 3.89
N LEU A 32 -4.47 3.63 3.76
CA LEU A 32 -5.19 3.17 2.56
C LEU A 32 -6.54 3.88 2.37
N PRO A 33 -7.39 4.05 3.40
CA PRO A 33 -8.62 4.84 3.25
C PRO A 33 -8.35 6.27 2.78
N GLN A 34 -7.31 6.92 3.31
CA GLN A 34 -6.93 8.28 2.91
C GLN A 34 -6.44 8.33 1.45
N VAL A 35 -5.62 7.36 1.04
CA VAL A 35 -5.13 7.24 -0.35
C VAL A 35 -6.29 6.98 -1.31
N LEU A 36 -7.22 6.08 -0.98
CA LEU A 36 -8.41 5.84 -1.79
C LEU A 36 -9.27 7.11 -1.94
N ALA A 37 -9.38 7.91 -0.88
CA ALA A 37 -10.17 9.15 -0.92
C ALA A 37 -9.54 10.26 -1.77
N THR A 38 -8.20 10.28 -1.94
CA THR A 38 -7.47 11.42 -2.51
C THR A 38 -6.68 11.10 -3.78
N GLN A 39 -6.30 9.85 -3.97
CA GLN A 39 -5.34 9.39 -4.98
C GLN A 39 -5.76 8.04 -5.61
N ARG A 40 -7.07 7.77 -5.67
CA ARG A 40 -7.66 6.52 -6.17
C ARG A 40 -7.05 6.04 -7.48
N ASP A 41 -7.02 6.89 -8.50
CA ASP A 41 -6.55 6.50 -9.85
C ASP A 41 -5.05 6.23 -9.87
N GLN A 42 -4.29 6.93 -9.03
CA GLN A 42 -2.85 6.69 -8.87
C GLN A 42 -2.60 5.36 -8.17
N LEU A 43 -3.40 5.03 -7.15
CA LEU A 43 -3.36 3.71 -6.51
C LEU A 43 -3.71 2.60 -7.50
N ALA A 44 -4.76 2.77 -8.31
CA ALA A 44 -5.13 1.80 -9.34
C ALA A 44 -3.98 1.57 -10.35
N HIS A 45 -3.32 2.65 -10.77
CA HIS A 45 -2.17 2.58 -11.67
C HIS A 45 -0.96 1.88 -11.01
N ALA A 46 -0.66 2.22 -9.77
CA ALA A 46 0.40 1.60 -8.98
C ALA A 46 0.17 0.09 -8.81
N ILE A 47 -1.05 -0.32 -8.42
CA ILE A 47 -1.42 -1.74 -8.30
C ILE A 47 -1.23 -2.46 -9.63
N ALA A 48 -1.63 -1.85 -10.75
CA ALA A 48 -1.44 -2.44 -12.07
C ALA A 48 0.04 -2.56 -12.46
N SER A 49 0.87 -1.59 -12.10
CA SER A 49 2.32 -1.60 -12.32
C SER A 49 2.99 -2.72 -11.53
N TRP A 50 2.66 -2.87 -10.24
CA TRP A 50 3.27 -3.85 -9.35
C TRP A 50 2.80 -5.28 -9.62
N SER A 51 1.48 -5.48 -9.79
CA SER A 51 0.89 -6.82 -9.93
C SER A 51 0.76 -7.28 -11.38
N GLY A 52 0.95 -6.39 -12.35
CA GLY A 52 0.64 -6.62 -13.76
C GLY A 52 -0.86 -6.72 -14.07
N ARG A 53 -1.75 -6.40 -13.12
CA ARG A 53 -3.21 -6.53 -13.25
C ARG A 53 -3.94 -5.27 -12.83
N GLY A 54 -4.85 -4.79 -13.69
CA GLY A 54 -5.73 -3.68 -13.36
C GLY A 54 -6.82 -4.08 -12.37
N VAL A 55 -7.13 -3.17 -11.45
CA VAL A 55 -8.21 -3.30 -10.48
C VAL A 55 -9.07 -2.04 -10.53
N SER A 56 -10.40 -2.21 -10.54
CA SER A 56 -11.35 -1.10 -10.77
C SER A 56 -12.28 -0.82 -9.59
N ASP A 57 -12.35 -1.72 -8.62
CA ASP A 57 -13.20 -1.64 -7.44
C ASP A 57 -12.39 -1.24 -6.20
N ASP A 58 -12.97 -0.44 -5.31
CA ASP A 58 -12.28 0.14 -4.15
C ASP A 58 -11.94 -0.91 -3.09
N GLU A 59 -12.81 -1.90 -2.89
CA GLU A 59 -12.54 -3.01 -1.98
C GLU A 59 -11.43 -3.91 -2.54
N ALA A 60 -11.49 -4.20 -3.84
CA ALA A 60 -10.44 -4.95 -4.53
C ALA A 60 -9.10 -4.19 -4.54
N MET A 61 -9.10 -2.86 -4.72
CA MET A 61 -7.89 -2.04 -4.65
C MET A 61 -7.29 -2.04 -3.25
N LYS A 62 -8.13 -1.93 -2.21
CA LYS A 62 -7.69 -2.02 -0.82
C LYS A 62 -7.04 -3.38 -0.56
N ALA A 63 -7.69 -4.47 -0.96
CA ALA A 63 -7.19 -5.82 -0.76
C ALA A 63 -5.85 -6.04 -1.49
N ALA A 64 -5.76 -5.63 -2.77
CA ALA A 64 -4.55 -5.76 -3.55
C ALA A 64 -3.38 -4.96 -2.97
N ALA A 65 -3.62 -3.70 -2.56
CA ALA A 65 -2.59 -2.87 -1.95
C ALA A 65 -2.09 -3.48 -0.61
N LEU A 66 -2.99 -4.00 0.22
CA LEU A 66 -2.61 -4.69 1.46
C LEU A 66 -1.73 -5.91 1.18
N THR A 67 -2.12 -6.75 0.22
CA THR A 67 -1.33 -7.93 -0.15
C THR A 67 0.05 -7.54 -0.67
N LEU A 68 0.13 -6.61 -1.63
CA LEU A 68 1.41 -6.20 -2.22
C LEU A 68 2.36 -5.58 -1.19
N ILE A 69 1.83 -4.74 -0.29
CA ILE A 69 2.66 -4.12 0.76
C ILE A 69 3.07 -5.17 1.80
N ALA A 70 2.18 -6.09 2.19
CA ALA A 70 2.52 -7.15 3.12
C ALA A 70 3.62 -8.07 2.57
N GLU A 71 3.53 -8.48 1.31
CA GLU A 71 4.57 -9.26 0.62
C GLU A 71 5.91 -8.49 0.61
N ALA A 72 5.89 -7.20 0.27
CA ALA A 72 7.10 -6.37 0.24
C ALA A 72 7.71 -6.10 1.64
N MET A 73 6.88 -6.08 2.69
CA MET A 73 7.32 -5.97 4.08
C MET A 73 7.93 -7.28 4.58
N GLU A 74 7.33 -8.43 4.23
CA GLU A 74 7.83 -9.77 4.55
C GLU A 74 9.19 -10.02 3.88
N ASP A 75 9.34 -9.69 2.60
CA ASP A 75 10.62 -9.75 1.87
C ASP A 75 11.71 -8.89 2.53
N ALA A 76 11.31 -7.76 3.11
CA ALA A 76 12.18 -6.86 3.86
C ALA A 76 12.42 -7.29 5.32
N ARG A 77 11.85 -8.43 5.75
CA ARG A 77 11.91 -8.99 7.12
C ARG A 77 11.24 -8.14 8.20
N TYR A 78 10.29 -7.30 7.80
CA TYR A 78 9.39 -6.62 8.72
C TYR A 78 8.10 -7.45 8.82
N MET A 79 7.99 -8.27 9.88
CA MET A 79 6.80 -9.09 10.20
C MET A 79 5.87 -8.37 11.17
#